data_AF-A0A2M7JZT6-F1
#
_entry.id   AF-A0A2M7JZT6-F1
#
_cell.length_a   1.000
_cell.length_b   1.000
_cell.length_c   1.000
_cell.angle_alpha   90.00
_cell.angle_beta   90.00
_cell.angle_gamma   90.00
#
_symmetry.space_group_name_H-M   'P 1'
#
loop_
_entity.id
_entity.type
_entity.pdbx_description
1 polymer ?
#
loop_
_entity_poly.entity_id
_entity_poly.type
_entity_poly.pdbx_seq_one_letter_code
_entity_poly.pdbx_strand_id
1 'polypeptide(L)'
;MDIRELIEPKVNPGIPQMSPGDTVKVSLRTSEMDKERLQHFEGMVIRVRGGVDGGSFTVRKVSYGVGVECTFPFQSATIQGVEVLRHGKVRRAKLYYMRQLTARQSRLKERREKVAEEVTKEGESKEEISPSS
;
A
#
# COMPACT_ATOMS: atom_id res chain seq x y z
N MET A 1 22.34 -21.27 -10.82
CA MET A 1 21.34 -21.35 -9.74
C MET A 1 20.65 -20.01 -9.68
N ASP A 2 19.41 -19.91 -10.16
CA ASP A 2 18.63 -18.68 -10.04
C ASP A 2 18.07 -18.60 -8.61
N ILE A 3 18.34 -17.49 -7.90
CA ILE A 3 18.02 -17.37 -6.47
C ILE A 3 16.49 -17.37 -6.21
N ARG A 4 15.71 -17.12 -7.26
CA ARG A 4 14.23 -17.14 -7.26
C ARG A 4 13.63 -18.52 -7.02
N GLU A 5 14.34 -19.58 -7.40
CA GLU A 5 13.89 -20.97 -7.21
C GLU A 5 14.08 -21.44 -5.78
N LEU A 6 14.90 -20.72 -4.98
CA LEU A 6 15.25 -21.11 -3.61
C LEU A 6 14.39 -20.41 -2.55
N ILE A 7 13.86 -19.23 -2.87
CA ILE A 7 13.06 -18.40 -1.96
C ILE A 7 11.91 -17.81 -2.76
N GLU A 8 10.71 -18.32 -2.53
CA GLU A 8 9.47 -17.73 -3.05
C GLU A 8 8.95 -16.68 -2.04
N PRO A 9 9.09 -15.37 -2.32
CA PRO A 9 8.59 -14.35 -1.42
C PRO A 9 7.06 -14.34 -1.45
N LYS A 10 6.44 -14.81 -0.36
CA LYS A 10 4.98 -14.76 -0.19
C LYS A 10 4.55 -13.33 0.14
N VAL A 11 3.89 -12.68 -0.81
CA VAL A 11 3.30 -11.35 -0.62
C VAL A 11 2.10 -11.46 0.33
N ASN A 12 1.98 -10.52 1.27
CA ASN A 12 0.85 -10.45 2.17
C ASN A 12 -0.42 -10.06 1.37
N PRO A 13 -1.48 -10.89 1.39
CA PRO A 13 -2.69 -10.64 0.61
C PRO A 13 -3.45 -9.38 1.06
N GLY A 14 -3.19 -8.88 2.27
CA GLY A 14 -3.77 -7.63 2.77
C GLY A 14 -3.15 -6.35 2.20
N ILE A 15 -2.21 -6.46 1.26
CA ILE A 15 -1.56 -5.31 0.62
C ILE A 15 -2.00 -5.23 -0.85
N PRO A 16 -2.82 -4.23 -1.23
CA PRO A 16 -3.27 -4.07 -2.61
C PRO A 16 -2.14 -3.56 -3.49
N GLN A 17 -2.35 -3.60 -4.81
CA GLN A 17 -1.45 -2.90 -5.72
C GLN A 17 -1.52 -1.40 -5.46
N MET A 18 -0.36 -0.76 -5.41
CA MET A 18 -0.23 0.67 -5.17
C MET A 18 0.88 1.24 -6.02
N SER A 19 0.73 2.52 -6.36
CA SER A 19 1.71 3.27 -7.12
C SER A 19 2.36 4.37 -6.27
N PRO A 20 3.58 4.79 -6.61
CA PRO A 20 4.13 6.04 -6.10
C PRO A 20 3.13 7.18 -6.35
N GLY A 21 2.91 8.01 -5.34
CA GLY A 21 1.95 9.12 -5.37
C GLY A 21 0.62 8.81 -4.68
N ASP A 22 0.32 7.53 -4.42
CA ASP A 22 -0.90 7.15 -3.73
C ASP A 22 -0.81 7.47 -2.23
N THR A 23 -1.91 7.92 -1.64
CA THR A 23 -2.06 8.06 -0.19
C THR A 23 -2.63 6.77 0.36
N VAL A 24 -1.91 6.16 1.30
CA VAL A 24 -2.25 4.87 1.89
C VAL A 24 -2.35 4.99 3.40
N LYS A 25 -3.21 4.16 4.00
CA LYS A 25 -3.29 3.93 5.43
C LYS A 25 -2.82 2.51 5.71
N VAL A 26 -1.68 2.39 6.39
CA VAL A 26 -1.08 1.12 6.77
C VAL A 26 -1.47 0.80 8.20
N SER A 27 -2.08 -0.36 8.42
CA SER A 27 -2.48 -0.85 9.74
C SER A 27 -1.43 -1.84 10.25
N LEU A 28 -0.72 -1.48 11.31
CA LEU A 28 0.36 -2.25 11.90
C LEU A 28 -0.08 -2.84 13.25
N ARG A 29 0.06 -4.15 13.40
CA ARG A 29 -0.14 -4.84 14.68
C ARG A 29 1.12 -4.70 15.51
N THR A 30 1.05 -3.95 16.60
CA THR A 30 2.15 -3.79 17.55
C THR A 30 1.78 -4.48 18.86
N SER A 31 2.61 -5.42 19.31
CA SER A 31 2.47 -6.08 20.60
C SER A 31 3.38 -5.41 21.63
N GLU A 32 2.82 -4.90 22.72
CA GLU A 32 3.57 -4.45 23.90
C GLU A 32 3.23 -5.37 25.08
N MET A 33 4.19 -6.22 25.46
CA MET A 33 4.03 -7.29 26.47
C MET A 33 2.79 -8.15 26.21
N ASP A 34 1.69 -7.90 26.93
CA ASP A 34 0.46 -8.70 26.85
C ASP A 34 -0.68 -8.02 26.09
N LYS A 35 -0.47 -6.79 25.58
CA LYS A 35 -1.50 -6.04 24.84
C LYS A 35 -1.11 -5.84 23.39
N GLU A 36 -2.04 -6.18 22.52
CA GLU A 36 -1.94 -5.87 21.11
C GLU A 36 -2.67 -4.57 20.80
N ARG A 37 -2.00 -3.69 20.06
CA ARG A 37 -2.60 -2.46 19.54
C ARG A 37 -2.47 -2.40 18.02
N LEU A 38 -3.47 -1.83 17.37
CA LEU A 38 -3.42 -1.52 15.96
C LEU A 38 -3.00 -0.06 15.77
N GLN A 39 -1.80 0.14 15.23
CA GLN A 39 -1.28 1.46 14.90
C GLN A 39 -1.52 1.78 13.43
N HIS A 40 -2.00 2.98 13.15
CA HIS A 40 -2.24 3.44 11.79
C HIS A 40 -1.13 4.40 11.35
N PHE A 41 -0.51 4.10 10.22
CA PHE A 41 0.42 4.99 9.54
C PHE A 41 -0.17 5.42 8.20
N GLU A 42 -0.69 6.64 8.16
CA GLU A 42 -1.26 7.23 6.95
C GLU A 42 -0.23 8.17 6.29
N GLY A 43 -0.03 8.05 4.99
CA GLY A 43 0.84 8.95 4.25
C GLY A 43 0.94 8.62 2.77
N MET A 44 1.81 9.34 2.06
CA MET A 44 2.00 9.17 0.62
C MET A 44 3.10 8.16 0.33
N VAL A 45 2.85 7.23 -0.59
CA VAL A 45 3.86 6.31 -1.11
C VAL A 45 4.84 7.09 -1.99
N ILE A 46 6.10 7.15 -1.59
CA ILE A 46 7.16 7.85 -2.34
C ILE A 46 7.99 6.91 -3.21
N ARG A 47 7.95 5.61 -2.93
CA ARG A 47 8.71 4.57 -3.62
C ARG A 47 7.99 3.25 -3.48
N VAL A 48 7.93 2.50 -4.57
CA VAL A 48 7.68 1.06 -4.57
C VAL A 48 8.91 0.38 -5.19
N ARG A 49 9.46 -0.63 -4.51
CA ARG A 49 10.63 -1.39 -4.92
C ARG A 49 10.21 -2.84 -5.10
N GLY A 50 10.30 -3.34 -6.33
CA GLY A 50 10.36 -4.79 -6.58
C GLY A 50 11.76 -5.34 -6.32
N GLY A 51 11.86 -6.63 -6.04
CA GLY A 51 13.13 -7.30 -5.79
C GLY A 51 12.92 -8.79 -5.58
N VAL A 52 14.02 -9.53 -5.67
CA VAL A 52 14.05 -10.98 -5.45
C VAL A 52 13.77 -11.35 -4.00
N ASP A 53 13.95 -10.38 -3.10
CA ASP A 53 13.69 -10.42 -1.66
C ASP A 53 12.21 -10.17 -1.30
N GLY A 54 11.30 -10.07 -2.28
CA GLY A 54 9.88 -9.77 -2.07
C GLY A 54 9.52 -8.29 -2.07
N GLY A 55 10.52 -7.39 -2.15
CA GLY A 55 10.29 -5.96 -2.33
C GLY A 55 9.71 -5.21 -1.12
N SER A 56 9.56 -3.90 -1.29
CA SER A 56 9.06 -3.00 -0.25
C SER A 56 8.48 -1.70 -0.81
N PHE A 57 7.70 -0.99 -0.01
CA PHE A 57 7.22 0.34 -0.31
C PHE A 57 7.54 1.32 0.83
N THR A 58 7.75 2.59 0.50
CA THR A 58 8.07 3.63 1.48
C THR A 58 6.96 4.66 1.51
N VAL A 59 6.41 4.89 2.71
CA VAL A 59 5.36 5.86 2.97
C VAL A 59 5.95 7.06 3.72
N ARG A 60 5.61 8.27 3.29
CA ARG A 60 6.03 9.53 3.89
C ARG A 60 4.84 10.30 4.42
N LYS A 61 4.96 10.81 5.64
CA LYS A 61 4.03 11.77 6.26
C LYS A 61 4.82 12.88 6.95
N VAL A 62 4.22 14.07 7.05
CA VAL A 62 4.69 15.09 7.98
C VAL A 62 3.79 15.02 9.21
N SER A 63 4.38 14.77 10.38
CA SER A 63 3.68 14.69 11.66
C SER A 63 4.30 15.70 12.61
N TYR A 64 3.48 16.59 13.18
CA TYR A 64 3.95 17.65 14.10
C TYR A 64 5.14 18.46 13.55
N GLY A 65 5.13 18.76 12.24
CA GLY A 65 6.20 19.51 11.57
C GLY A 65 7.45 18.68 11.19
N VAL A 66 7.53 17.42 11.62
CA VAL A 66 8.65 16.52 11.32
C VAL A 66 8.27 15.56 10.20
N GLY A 67 9.12 15.44 9.18
CA GLY A 67 8.95 14.47 8.10
C GLY A 67 9.34 13.07 8.55
N VAL A 68 8.38 12.16 8.62
CA VAL A 68 8.56 10.75 8.99
C VAL A 68 8.42 9.88 7.74
N GLU A 69 9.36 8.96 7.56
CA GLU A 69 9.33 7.96 6.48
C GLU A 69 9.40 6.56 7.09
N CYS A 70 8.48 5.68 6.69
CA CYS A 70 8.48 4.28 7.08
C CYS A 70 8.53 3.41 5.82
N THR A 71 9.42 2.42 5.82
CA THR A 71 9.53 1.44 4.72
C THR A 71 9.00 0.11 5.19
N PHE A 72 8.09 -0.46 4.40
CA PHE A 72 7.35 -1.66 4.71
C PHE A 72 7.65 -2.74 3.67
N PRO A 73 8.13 -3.93 4.08
CA PRO A 73 8.23 -5.09 3.20
C PRO A 73 6.84 -5.62 2.82
N PHE A 74 6.66 -6.07 1.58
CA PHE A 74 5.38 -6.64 1.12
C PHE A 74 5.03 -7.97 1.80
N GLN A 75 6.02 -8.69 2.31
CA GLN A 75 5.86 -9.97 3.02
C GLN A 75 5.68 -9.83 4.53
N SER A 76 5.61 -8.60 5.06
CA SER A 76 5.60 -8.39 6.51
C SER A 76 4.32 -8.90 7.15
N ALA A 77 4.45 -9.76 8.16
CA ALA A 77 3.34 -10.28 8.98
C ALA A 77 2.79 -9.24 9.97
N THR A 78 3.56 -8.19 10.27
CA THR A 78 3.15 -7.10 11.16
C THR A 78 2.08 -6.21 10.51
N ILE A 79 2.00 -6.22 9.18
CA ILE A 79 0.99 -5.45 8.43
C ILE A 79 -0.30 -6.26 8.43
N GLN A 80 -1.33 -5.74 9.12
CA GLN A 80 -2.65 -6.35 9.12
C GLN A 80 -3.37 -6.07 7.80
N GLY A 81 -3.18 -4.88 7.24
CA GLY A 81 -3.78 -4.47 5.97
C GLY A 81 -3.31 -3.09 5.54
N VAL A 82 -3.47 -2.81 4.26
CA VAL A 82 -3.18 -1.50 3.66
C VAL A 82 -4.39 -1.06 2.85
N GLU A 83 -4.87 0.14 3.14
CA GLU A 83 -5.98 0.77 2.43
C GLU A 83 -5.44 1.91 1.56
N VAL A 84 -5.82 1.94 0.27
CA VAL A 84 -5.48 3.06 -0.62
C VAL A 84 -6.62 4.07 -0.53
N LEU A 85 -6.33 5.24 0.03
CA LEU A 85 -7.32 6.30 0.26
C LEU A 85 -7.46 7.23 -0.95
N ARG A 86 -6.37 7.43 -1.69
CA ARG A 86 -6.33 8.37 -2.83
C ARG A 86 -5.23 8.00 -3.81
N HIS A 87 -5.53 8.11 -5.11
CA HIS A 87 -4.52 7.99 -6.15
C HIS A 87 -3.95 9.34 -6.57
N GLY A 88 -2.62 9.50 -6.46
CA GLY A 88 -1.93 10.74 -6.83
C GLY A 88 -1.45 10.71 -8.28
N LYS A 89 -1.70 11.80 -9.02
CA LYS A 89 -1.13 11.98 -10.36
C LYS A 89 0.34 12.38 -10.27
N VAL A 90 1.22 11.42 -10.53
CA VAL A 90 2.66 11.65 -10.63
C VAL A 90 3.22 11.12 -11.93
N ARG A 91 4.44 11.55 -12.27
CA ARG A 91 5.16 11.12 -13.48
C ARG A 91 6.45 10.35 -13.18
N ARG A 92 6.89 10.34 -11.92
CA ARG A 92 8.15 9.73 -11.49
C ARG A 92 7.87 8.51 -10.62
N ALA A 93 8.62 7.43 -10.82
CA ALA A 93 8.53 6.22 -10.01
C ALA A 93 9.10 6.39 -8.59
N LYS A 94 9.96 7.40 -8.37
CA LYS A 94 10.53 7.74 -7.07
C LYS A 94 10.32 9.22 -6.79
N LEU A 95 9.62 9.53 -5.71
CA LEU A 95 9.19 10.89 -5.36
C LEU A 95 10.08 11.54 -4.30
N TYR A 96 11.40 11.30 -4.32
CA TYR A 96 12.31 11.83 -3.30
C TYR A 96 12.31 13.36 -3.19
N TYR A 97 11.97 14.05 -4.29
CA TYR A 97 11.81 15.51 -4.28
C TYR A 97 10.73 16.00 -3.32
N MET A 98 9.75 15.15 -2.96
CA MET A 98 8.72 15.45 -1.94
C MET A 98 9.30 15.66 -0.53
N ARG A 99 10.57 15.31 -0.29
CA ARG A 99 11.26 15.56 0.97
C ARG A 99 11.55 17.04 1.21
N GLN A 100 11.77 17.79 0.14
CA GLN A 100 12.16 19.20 0.17
C GLN A 100 10.96 20.14 0.08
N LEU A 101 9.78 19.62 -0.27
CA LEU A 101 8.58 20.41 -0.46
C LEU A 101 7.88 20.68 0.87
N THR A 102 7.31 21.88 0.99
CA THR A 102 6.39 22.22 2.08
C THR A 102 5.09 21.42 1.96
N ALA A 103 4.35 21.28 3.06
CA ALA A 103 3.07 20.57 3.09
C ALA A 103 2.04 21.08 2.06
N ARG A 104 2.13 22.35 1.65
CA ARG A 104 1.27 22.93 0.61
C ARG A 104 1.68 22.48 -0.78
N GLN A 105 2.98 22.41 -1.06
CA GLN A 105 3.54 22.04 -2.35
C GLN A 105 3.57 20.53 -2.59
N SER A 106 3.56 19.72 -1.54
CA SER A 106 3.49 18.26 -1.64
C SER A 106 2.10 17.74 -2.02
N ARG A 107 1.07 18.60 -2.06
CA ARG A 107 -0.29 18.23 -2.46
C ARG A 107 -0.33 17.88 -3.95
N LEU A 108 -0.56 16.61 -4.23
CA LEU A 108 -0.73 16.10 -5.59
C LEU A 108 -2.16 16.29 -6.08
N LYS A 109 -2.31 16.47 -7.40
CA LYS A 109 -3.61 16.36 -8.05
C LYS A 109 -4.05 14.90 -8.03
N GLU A 110 -5.33 14.68 -7.80
CA GLU A 110 -5.90 13.34 -7.83
C GLU A 110 -5.92 12.81 -9.26
N ARG A 111 -5.58 11.52 -9.40
CA ARG A 111 -5.74 10.80 -10.66
C ARG A 111 -7.24 10.49 -10.80
N ARG A 112 -7.89 11.07 -11.80
CA ARG A 112 -9.20 10.59 -12.25
C ARG A 112 -8.96 9.29 -13.00
N GLU A 113 -9.06 8.16 -12.32
CA GLU A 113 -9.18 6.90 -13.03
C GLU A 113 -10.58 6.86 -13.66
N LYS A 114 -10.63 6.59 -14.96
CA LYS A 114 -11.87 6.11 -15.57
C LYS A 114 -12.03 4.72 -14.98
N VAL A 115 -12.95 4.57 -14.03
CA VAL A 115 -13.28 3.28 -13.43
C VAL A 115 -13.64 2.32 -14.57
N ALA A 116 -12.72 1.42 -14.90
CA ALA A 116 -12.96 0.30 -15.79
C ALA A 116 -12.70 -0.95 -14.96
N GLU A 117 -13.81 -1.63 -14.63
CA GLU A 117 -13.90 -3.08 -14.48
C GLU A 117 -13.01 -3.79 -13.44
N GLU A 118 -13.29 -3.61 -12.14
CA GLU A 118 -12.99 -4.69 -11.16
C GLU A 118 -14.16 -5.02 -10.22
N VAL A 119 -15.24 -4.23 -10.20
CA VAL A 119 -16.41 -4.46 -9.31
C VAL A 119 -17.36 -5.55 -9.85
N THR A 120 -17.24 -5.99 -11.10
CA THR A 120 -18.20 -6.94 -11.70
C THR A 120 -17.91 -8.42 -11.44
N LYS A 121 -16.73 -8.82 -10.94
CA LYS A 121 -16.41 -10.26 -10.81
C LYS A 121 -16.83 -10.95 -9.51
N GLU A 122 -17.22 -10.20 -8.46
CA GLU A 122 -17.69 -10.81 -7.20
C GLU A 122 -19.22 -10.93 -7.10
N GLY A 123 -19.97 -10.31 -8.03
CA GLY A 123 -21.43 -10.35 -8.04
C GLY A 123 -22.04 -11.60 -8.70
N GLU A 124 -21.37 -12.16 -9.72
CA GLU A 124 -21.96 -13.24 -10.54
C GLU A 124 -21.86 -14.64 -9.90
N SER A 125 -20.99 -14.85 -8.91
CA SER A 125 -20.81 -16.17 -8.30
C SER A 125 -21.84 -16.53 -7.21
N LYS A 126 -22.73 -15.60 -6.83
CA LYS A 126 -23.74 -15.83 -5.77
C LYS A 126 -25.15 -16.14 -6.29
N GLU A 127 -25.43 -16.01 -7.60
CA GLU A 127 -26.80 -16.13 -8.12
C GLU A 127 -27.12 -17.49 -8.80
N GLU A 128 -26.13 -18.37 -9.02
CA GLU A 128 -26.38 -19.64 -9.74
C GLU A 128 -26.65 -20.88 -8.86
N ILE A 129 -26.71 -20.75 -7.53
CA ILE A 129 -27.07 -21.91 -6.68
C ILE A 129 -28.47 -21.74 -6.12
N SER A 130 -29.46 -21.89 -6.99
CA SER A 130 -30.76 -22.45 -6.61
C SER A 130 -31.25 -23.43 -7.68
N PRO A 131 -30.99 -24.74 -7.55
CA PRO A 131 -31.76 -25.72 -8.30
C PRO A 131 -33.12 -25.87 -7.61
N SER A 132 -34.16 -25.55 -8.38
CA SER A 132 -35.54 -25.94 -8.18
C SER A 132 -35.69 -27.41 -7.78
N SER A 133 -36.47 -27.68 -6.73
CA SER A 133 -37.40 -28.82 -6.59
C SER A 133 -38.32 -28.58 -5.40
#